data_AF-A0A447TNP7-F1
#
_entry.id   AF-A0A447TNP7-F1
#
_cell.length_a   1.000
_cell.length_b   1.000
_cell.length_c   1.000
_cell.angle_alpha   90.00
_cell.angle_beta   90.00
_cell.angle_gamma   90.00
#
_symmetry.space_group_name_H-M   'P 1'
#
loop_
_entity.id
_entity.type
_entity.pdbx_description
1 polymer ?
#
loop_
_entity_poly.entity_id
_entity_poly.type
_entity_poly.pdbx_seq_one_letter_code
_entity_poly.pdbx_strand_id
1 'polypeptide(L)'
;MKSRCQKTNAVRVFFEFIGNPAVALFIAIIIAIFTLGRRNGRTVEQVMDIVGESIGAIAMIVFIIAGGGAFKQVLVDSGVGQYISQLMTGTSLSPLLMCWTVAAVLRIALGSATVAAITTAGVVLPIINVTHADPALMVLATGAGSVIASHVNDPGFWLFKGYFNLSVGETLRTWTVMETLISVMGLLGVLALNAVLH
;
A
#
# COMPACT_ATOMS: atom_id res chain seq x y z
N MET A 1 2.37 17.03 -15.76
CA MET A 1 1.23 17.98 -15.76
C MET A 1 1.01 18.68 -14.40
N LYS A 2 2.08 19.05 -13.66
CA LYS A 2 2.02 19.61 -12.29
C LYS A 2 2.46 21.09 -12.18
N SER A 3 2.86 21.73 -13.28
CA SER A 3 3.54 23.05 -13.23
C SER A 3 2.70 24.27 -13.60
N ARG A 4 1.39 24.16 -13.85
CA ARG A 4 0.58 25.31 -14.36
C ARG A 4 -0.45 25.94 -13.41
N CYS A 5 -0.59 25.45 -12.17
CA CYS A 5 -1.54 26.05 -11.23
C CYS A 5 -0.86 26.35 -9.88
N GLN A 6 -0.17 27.48 -9.80
CA GLN A 6 -0.01 28.19 -8.53
C GLN A 6 -0.71 29.54 -8.63
N LYS A 7 -1.83 29.66 -7.90
CA LYS A 7 -2.28 30.83 -7.11
C LYS A 7 -3.73 30.62 -6.66
N THR A 8 -3.90 30.41 -5.34
CA THR A 8 -5.03 30.80 -4.48
C THR A 8 -6.41 30.90 -5.14
N ASN A 9 -7.04 29.75 -5.43
CA ASN A 9 -8.44 29.73 -5.89
C ASN A 9 -9.26 29.01 -4.82
N ALA A 10 -10.21 29.70 -4.17
CA ALA A 10 -10.98 29.17 -3.04
C ALA A 10 -11.68 27.84 -3.39
N VAL A 11 -12.10 27.71 -4.66
CA VAL A 11 -12.69 26.50 -5.22
C VAL A 11 -11.71 25.32 -5.19
N ARG A 12 -10.44 25.53 -5.52
CA ARG A 12 -9.41 24.47 -5.48
C ARG A 12 -9.12 24.04 -4.04
N VAL A 13 -8.99 24.99 -3.12
CA VAL A 13 -8.76 24.68 -1.70
C VAL A 13 -9.94 23.88 -1.13
N PHE A 14 -11.17 24.23 -1.52
CA PHE A 14 -12.37 23.47 -1.15
C PHE A 14 -12.34 22.03 -1.71
N PHE A 15 -12.01 21.83 -2.99
CA PHE A 15 -11.89 20.49 -3.56
C PHE A 15 -10.70 19.69 -3.04
N GLU A 16 -9.58 20.34 -2.71
CA GLU A 16 -8.43 19.69 -2.03
C GLU A 16 -8.78 19.30 -0.59
N PHE A 17 -9.61 20.10 0.10
CA PHE A 17 -10.10 19.80 1.45
C PHE A 17 -11.08 18.62 1.45
N ILE A 18 -12.12 18.66 0.61
CA ILE A 18 -13.09 17.55 0.51
C ILE A 18 -12.46 16.30 -0.12
N GLY A 19 -11.51 16.48 -1.04
CA GLY A 19 -10.76 15.39 -1.67
C GLY A 19 -9.66 14.79 -0.79
N ASN A 20 -9.37 15.39 0.38
CA ASN A 20 -8.45 14.80 1.33
C ASN A 20 -9.05 13.49 1.87
N PRO A 21 -8.35 12.35 1.77
CA PRO A 21 -8.89 11.06 2.20
C PRO A 21 -9.38 11.02 3.64
N ALA A 22 -8.67 11.70 4.56
CA ALA A 22 -9.06 11.73 5.97
C ALA A 22 -10.35 12.53 6.19
N VAL A 23 -10.48 13.68 5.53
CA VAL A 23 -11.70 14.51 5.59
C VAL A 23 -12.88 13.78 4.94
N ALA A 24 -12.67 13.19 3.77
CA ALA A 24 -13.69 12.42 3.06
C ALA A 24 -14.20 11.24 3.90
N LEU A 25 -13.30 10.45 4.49
CA LEU A 25 -13.66 9.34 5.36
C LEU A 25 -14.38 9.80 6.63
N PHE A 26 -13.93 10.91 7.24
CA PHE A 26 -14.60 11.49 8.40
C PHE A 26 -16.05 11.90 8.08
N ILE A 27 -16.26 12.59 6.96
CA ILE A 27 -17.60 12.96 6.49
C ILE A 27 -18.44 11.71 6.19
N ALA A 28 -17.86 10.70 5.53
CA ALA A 28 -18.56 9.46 5.23
C ALA A 28 -19.02 8.72 6.50
N ILE A 29 -18.19 8.69 7.55
CA ILE A 29 -18.55 8.10 8.84
C ILE A 29 -19.71 8.87 9.49
N ILE A 30 -19.68 10.20 9.49
CA ILE A 30 -20.80 11.02 10.00
C ILE A 30 -22.09 10.69 9.25
N ILE A 31 -22.04 10.71 7.92
CA ILE A 31 -23.20 10.39 7.08
C ILE A 31 -23.71 8.97 7.37
N ALA A 32 -22.82 7.99 7.52
CA ALA A 32 -23.20 6.61 7.84
C ALA A 32 -23.89 6.51 9.21
N ILE A 33 -23.35 7.17 10.25
CA ILE A 33 -23.95 7.22 11.60
C ILE A 33 -25.37 7.81 11.54
N PHE A 34 -25.57 8.91 10.81
CA PHE A 34 -26.88 9.56 10.68
C PHE A 34 -27.86 8.73 9.85
N THR A 35 -27.44 8.22 8.69
CA THR A 35 -28.32 7.54 7.73
C THR A 35 -28.62 6.09 8.10
N LEU A 36 -27.60 5.31 8.46
CA LEU A 36 -27.74 3.88 8.77
C LEU A 36 -27.99 3.62 10.26
N GLY A 37 -27.60 4.55 11.13
CA GLY A 37 -27.92 4.50 12.55
C GLY A 37 -29.23 5.21 12.87
N ARG A 38 -29.17 6.55 13.02
CA ARG A 38 -30.26 7.33 13.64
C ARG A 38 -31.54 7.35 12.81
N ARG A 39 -31.43 7.50 11.48
CA ARG A 39 -32.58 7.53 10.56
C ARG A 39 -33.26 6.15 10.41
N ASN A 40 -32.53 5.08 10.73
CA ASN A 40 -33.03 3.71 10.74
C ASN A 40 -33.59 3.28 12.12
N GLY A 41 -33.84 4.24 13.01
CA GLY A 41 -34.47 4.00 14.31
C GLY A 41 -33.54 3.50 15.43
N ARG A 42 -32.23 3.40 15.20
CA ARG A 42 -31.26 2.99 16.23
C ARG A 42 -30.99 4.11 17.23
N THR A 43 -30.80 3.74 18.50
CA THR A 43 -30.38 4.70 19.55
C THR A 43 -28.91 5.06 19.40
N VAL A 44 -28.46 6.13 20.07
CA VAL A 44 -27.06 6.55 20.02
C VAL A 44 -26.16 5.50 20.66
N GLU A 45 -26.62 4.88 21.75
CA GLU A 45 -25.93 3.80 22.45
C GLU A 45 -25.70 2.60 21.54
N GLN A 46 -26.73 2.16 20.81
CA GLN A 46 -26.60 1.05 19.85
C GLN A 46 -25.60 1.36 18.74
N VAL A 47 -25.56 2.62 18.26
CA VAL A 47 -24.58 3.02 17.26
C VAL A 47 -23.16 3.01 17.83
N MET A 48 -22.97 3.45 19.08
CA MET A 48 -21.68 3.41 19.77
C MET A 48 -21.18 1.96 19.94
N ASP A 49 -22.05 1.03 20.30
CA ASP A 49 -21.70 -0.39 20.45
C ASP A 49 -21.21 -0.99 19.12
N ILE A 50 -21.93 -0.73 18.03
CA ILE A 50 -21.55 -1.20 16.68
C ILE A 50 -20.19 -0.64 16.26
N VAL A 51 -19.95 0.65 16.51
CA VAL A 51 -18.65 1.27 16.21
C VAL A 51 -17.55 0.63 17.05
N GLY A 52 -17.80 0.36 18.33
CA GLY A 52 -16.86 -0.34 19.22
C GLY A 52 -16.50 -1.74 18.72
N GLU A 53 -17.50 -2.55 18.37
CA GLU A 53 -17.29 -3.89 17.79
C GLU A 53 -16.51 -3.84 16.47
N SER A 54 -16.83 -2.86 15.62
CA SER A 54 -16.15 -2.66 14.32
C SER A 54 -14.68 -2.30 14.50
N ILE A 55 -14.34 -1.47 15.49
CA ILE A 55 -12.95 -1.14 15.84
C ILE A 55 -12.21 -2.42 16.29
N GLY A 56 -12.86 -3.26 17.11
CA GLY A 56 -12.32 -4.55 17.52
C GLY A 56 -11.99 -5.45 16.32
N ALA A 57 -12.88 -5.51 15.33
CA ALA A 57 -12.69 -6.31 14.13
C ALA A 57 -11.48 -5.90 13.27
N ILE A 58 -11.12 -4.60 13.25
CA ILE A 58 -9.98 -4.08 12.46
C ILE A 58 -8.71 -3.85 13.28
N ALA A 59 -8.75 -4.02 14.61
CA ALA A 59 -7.65 -3.66 15.51
C ALA A 59 -6.32 -4.32 15.11
N MET A 60 -6.35 -5.61 14.78
CA MET A 60 -5.16 -6.35 14.30
C MET A 60 -4.56 -5.73 13.04
N ILE A 61 -5.39 -5.33 12.07
CA ILE A 61 -4.94 -4.69 10.83
C ILE A 61 -4.27 -3.34 11.15
N VAL A 62 -4.88 -2.55 12.03
CA VAL A 62 -4.32 -1.26 12.48
C VAL A 62 -2.97 -1.44 13.16
N PHE A 63 -2.81 -2.43 14.04
CA PHE A 63 -1.54 -2.73 14.71
C PHE A 63 -0.45 -3.18 13.73
N ILE A 64 -0.79 -4.01 12.74
CA ILE A 64 0.16 -4.44 11.70
C ILE A 64 0.64 -3.23 10.88
N ILE A 65 -0.27 -2.34 10.49
CA ILE A 65 0.07 -1.11 9.74
C ILE A 65 0.93 -0.18 10.61
N ALA A 66 0.60 0.00 11.89
CA ALA A 66 1.36 0.82 12.82
C ALA A 66 2.79 0.29 13.02
N GLY A 67 2.95 -1.02 13.22
CA GLY A 67 4.24 -1.69 13.30
C GLY A 67 5.06 -1.53 12.01
N GLY A 68 4.41 -1.69 10.86
CA GLY A 68 5.04 -1.44 9.56
C GLY A 68 5.51 0.00 9.37
N GLY A 69 4.74 0.97 9.85
CA GLY A 69 5.10 2.39 9.86
C GLY A 69 6.29 2.71 10.77
N ALA A 70 6.35 2.10 11.96
CA ALA A 70 7.50 2.24 12.85
C ALA A 70 8.76 1.58 12.25
N PHE A 71 8.63 0.38 11.68
CA PHE A 71 9.73 -0.33 11.03
C PHE A 71 10.25 0.42 9.81
N LYS A 72 9.36 1.00 9.01
CA LYS A 72 9.73 1.95 7.93
C LYS A 72 10.65 3.03 8.47
N GLN A 73 10.31 3.65 9.60
CA GLN A 73 11.11 4.75 10.14
C GLN A 73 12.52 4.27 10.54
N VAL A 74 12.63 3.08 11.13
CA VAL A 74 13.94 2.47 11.41
C VAL A 74 14.77 2.25 10.13
N LEU A 75 14.15 1.82 9.02
CA LEU A 75 14.86 1.66 7.74
C LEU A 75 15.30 3.01 7.14
N VAL A 76 14.49 4.05 7.31
CA VAL A 76 14.83 5.41 6.86
C VAL A 76 15.99 5.95 7.70
N ASP A 77 15.90 5.84 9.02
CA ASP A 77 16.88 6.37 9.96
C ASP A 77 18.22 5.60 9.89
N SER A 78 18.20 4.31 9.52
CA SER A 78 19.41 3.52 9.27
C SER A 78 20.12 3.84 7.95
N GLY A 79 19.54 4.69 7.09
CA GLY A 79 20.16 5.13 5.85
C GLY A 79 20.11 4.12 4.70
N VAL A 80 19.27 3.08 4.79
CA VAL A 80 19.12 2.06 3.75
C VAL A 80 18.67 2.68 2.42
N GLY A 81 17.79 3.69 2.45
CA GLY A 81 17.34 4.40 1.24
C GLY A 81 18.49 5.13 0.53
N GLN A 82 19.39 5.76 1.28
CA GLN A 82 20.56 6.45 0.75
C GLN A 82 21.56 5.45 0.15
N TYR A 83 21.77 4.32 0.79
CA TYR A 83 22.62 3.25 0.26
C TYR A 83 22.09 2.72 -1.08
N ILE A 84 20.78 2.43 -1.17
CA ILE A 84 20.15 2.01 -2.43
C ILE A 84 20.23 3.12 -3.49
N SER A 85 20.03 4.37 -3.11
CA SER A 85 20.15 5.51 -4.03
C SER A 85 21.58 5.67 -4.58
N GLN A 86 22.61 5.39 -3.78
CA GLN A 86 24.00 5.41 -4.21
C GLN A 86 24.29 4.28 -5.20
N LEU A 87 23.77 3.07 -4.97
CA LEU A 87 23.87 1.95 -5.92
C LEU A 87 23.21 2.27 -7.27
N MET A 88 22.13 3.06 -7.27
CA MET A 88 21.48 3.54 -8.49
C MET A 88 22.28 4.62 -9.21
N THR A 89 23.12 5.38 -8.48
CA THR A 89 23.93 6.45 -9.06
C THR A 89 25.09 5.85 -9.84
N GLY A 90 25.08 6.00 -11.17
CA GLY A 90 26.12 5.47 -12.06
C GLY A 90 25.81 4.09 -12.66
N THR A 91 24.65 3.50 -12.33
CA THR A 91 24.19 2.23 -12.91
C THR A 91 23.05 2.47 -13.89
N SER A 92 22.99 1.74 -15.00
CA SER A 92 21.87 1.78 -15.97
C SER A 92 20.61 1.01 -15.50
N LEU A 93 20.47 0.80 -14.19
CA LEU A 93 19.43 -0.02 -13.61
C LEU A 93 18.09 0.74 -13.61
N SER A 94 17.01 0.07 -14.01
CA SER A 94 15.68 0.69 -14.05
C SER A 94 15.19 1.02 -12.63
N PRO A 95 14.84 2.29 -12.33
CA PRO A 95 14.29 2.67 -11.02
C PRO A 95 13.01 1.90 -10.67
N LEU A 96 12.21 1.53 -11.68
CA LEU A 96 10.97 0.77 -11.52
C LEU A 96 11.26 -0.66 -11.07
N LEU A 97 12.25 -1.31 -11.69
CA LEU A 97 12.68 -2.66 -11.30
C LEU A 97 13.26 -2.66 -9.88
N MET A 98 13.99 -1.63 -9.50
CA MET A 98 14.52 -1.49 -8.15
C MET A 98 13.39 -1.36 -7.12
N CYS A 99 12.40 -0.50 -7.37
CA CYS A 99 11.24 -0.36 -6.48
C CYS A 99 10.50 -1.70 -6.28
N TRP A 100 10.27 -2.42 -7.38
CA TRP A 100 9.65 -3.74 -7.33
C TRP A 100 10.49 -4.74 -6.54
N THR A 101 11.81 -4.75 -6.73
CA THR A 101 12.71 -5.70 -6.06
C THR A 101 12.80 -5.43 -4.55
N VAL A 102 12.89 -4.15 -4.13
CA VAL A 102 12.85 -3.80 -2.71
C VAL A 102 11.52 -4.24 -2.10
N ALA A 103 10.40 -3.95 -2.77
CA ALA A 103 9.08 -4.38 -2.32
C ALA A 103 8.98 -5.90 -2.22
N ALA A 104 9.52 -6.64 -3.20
CA ALA A 104 9.53 -8.09 -3.23
C ALA A 104 10.30 -8.68 -2.06
N VAL A 105 11.51 -8.19 -1.79
CA VAL A 105 12.34 -8.67 -0.68
C VAL A 105 11.66 -8.39 0.66
N LEU A 106 11.15 -7.16 0.85
CA LEU A 106 10.42 -6.81 2.06
C LEU A 106 9.13 -7.63 2.20
N ARG A 107 8.44 -7.93 1.10
CA ARG A 107 7.25 -8.77 1.12
C ARG A 107 7.54 -10.18 1.60
N ILE A 108 8.58 -10.80 1.06
CA ILE A 108 8.98 -12.16 1.44
C ILE A 108 9.38 -12.22 2.91
N ALA A 109 10.05 -11.17 3.43
CA ALA A 109 10.46 -11.10 4.82
C ALA A 109 9.29 -10.79 5.78
N LEU A 110 8.44 -9.80 5.45
CA LEU A 110 7.45 -9.23 6.36
C LEU A 110 6.07 -9.93 6.30
N GLY A 111 5.75 -10.59 5.19
CA GLY A 111 4.51 -11.36 5.07
C GLY A 111 3.21 -10.56 4.91
N SER A 112 3.21 -9.25 5.12
CA SER A 112 2.05 -8.38 4.84
C SER A 112 2.31 -7.50 3.62
N ALA A 113 1.39 -7.53 2.65
CA ALA A 113 1.47 -6.69 1.45
C ALA A 113 1.41 -5.20 1.77
N THR A 114 0.55 -4.80 2.71
CA THR A 114 0.40 -3.39 3.11
C THR A 114 1.64 -2.87 3.82
N VAL A 115 2.21 -3.67 4.72
CA VAL A 115 3.46 -3.32 5.42
C VAL A 115 4.61 -3.23 4.42
N ALA A 116 4.78 -4.21 3.55
CA ALA A 116 5.83 -4.19 2.53
C ALA A 116 5.73 -2.96 1.62
N ALA A 117 4.52 -2.58 1.19
CA ALA A 117 4.30 -1.39 0.37
C ALA A 117 4.65 -0.09 1.11
N ILE A 118 4.16 0.09 2.35
CA ILE A 118 4.42 1.28 3.17
C ILE A 118 5.90 1.42 3.49
N THR A 119 6.55 0.31 3.86
CA THR A 119 7.98 0.27 4.16
C THR A 119 8.81 0.59 2.91
N THR A 120 8.49 -0.01 1.77
CA THR A 120 9.18 0.28 0.50
C THR A 120 9.03 1.73 0.11
N ALA A 121 7.82 2.30 0.21
CA ALA A 121 7.57 3.70 -0.10
C ALA A 121 8.52 4.64 0.68
N GLY A 122 8.82 4.33 1.94
CA GLY A 122 9.80 5.07 2.74
C GLY A 122 11.23 5.00 2.21
N VAL A 123 11.63 3.85 1.69
CA VAL A 123 12.98 3.58 1.20
C VAL A 123 13.21 4.11 -0.21
N VAL A 124 12.18 4.08 -1.08
CA VAL A 124 12.29 4.48 -2.49
C VAL A 124 12.03 5.96 -2.74
N LEU A 125 11.47 6.68 -1.76
CA LEU A 125 11.23 8.13 -1.82
C LEU A 125 12.48 8.93 -2.25
N PRO A 126 13.68 8.69 -1.68
CA PRO A 126 14.91 9.36 -2.11
C PRO A 126 15.30 9.06 -3.57
N ILE A 127 14.97 7.87 -4.09
CA ILE A 127 15.31 7.43 -5.45
C ILE A 127 14.61 8.30 -6.50
N ILE A 128 13.39 8.76 -6.22
CA ILE A 128 12.63 9.67 -7.11
C ILE A 128 13.42 10.94 -7.38
N ASN A 129 14.06 11.50 -6.35
CA ASN A 129 14.77 12.78 -6.45
C ASN A 129 16.05 12.67 -7.29
N VAL A 130 16.66 11.48 -7.36
CA VAL A 130 17.93 11.24 -8.08
C VAL A 130 17.68 10.77 -9.51
N THR A 131 16.66 9.93 -9.71
CA THR A 131 16.42 9.27 -11.01
C THR A 131 15.42 10.00 -11.89
N HIS A 132 14.65 10.95 -11.34
CA HIS A 132 13.56 11.67 -12.00
C HIS A 132 12.49 10.75 -12.63
N ALA A 133 12.41 9.50 -12.18
CA ALA A 133 11.39 8.54 -12.63
C ALA A 133 9.98 8.99 -12.24
N ASP A 134 8.98 8.59 -13.03
CA ASP A 134 7.58 8.95 -12.78
C ASP A 134 7.11 8.36 -11.44
N PRO A 135 6.72 9.19 -10.45
CA PRO A 135 6.26 8.72 -9.15
C PRO A 135 5.04 7.80 -9.23
N ALA A 136 4.16 7.97 -10.23
CA ALA A 136 2.99 7.12 -10.41
C ALA A 136 3.41 5.71 -10.85
N LEU A 137 4.35 5.59 -11.78
CA LEU A 137 4.89 4.28 -12.20
C LEU A 137 5.65 3.59 -11.07
N MET A 138 6.37 4.36 -10.24
CA MET A 138 7.07 3.81 -9.06
C MET A 138 6.10 3.29 -8.00
N VAL A 139 4.97 3.97 -7.78
CA VAL A 139 3.91 3.48 -6.88
C VAL A 139 3.31 2.18 -7.42
N LEU A 140 3.05 2.09 -8.73
CA LEU A 140 2.55 0.85 -9.35
C LEU A 140 3.56 -0.29 -9.25
N ALA A 141 4.85 -0.02 -9.50
CA ALA A 141 5.92 -1.02 -9.35
C ALA A 141 6.04 -1.52 -7.90
N THR A 142 5.95 -0.61 -6.93
CA THR A 142 5.96 -0.93 -5.50
C THR A 142 4.75 -1.78 -5.12
N GLY A 143 3.56 -1.41 -5.59
CA GLY A 143 2.33 -2.18 -5.38
C GLY A 143 2.44 -3.59 -5.94
N ALA A 144 2.90 -3.73 -7.19
CA ALA A 144 3.14 -5.03 -7.81
C ALA A 144 4.17 -5.87 -7.05
N GLY A 145 5.29 -5.31 -6.60
CA GLY A 145 6.29 -6.04 -5.83
C GLY A 145 5.78 -6.45 -4.44
N SER A 146 4.90 -5.66 -3.84
CA SER A 146 4.40 -5.89 -2.47
C SER A 146 3.47 -7.11 -2.34
N VAL A 147 3.04 -7.73 -3.44
CA VAL A 147 2.17 -8.92 -3.39
C VAL A 147 2.90 -10.21 -3.73
N ILE A 148 4.17 -10.16 -4.15
CA ILE A 148 4.91 -11.35 -4.60
C ILE A 148 5.03 -12.42 -3.53
N ALA A 149 5.04 -13.69 -3.95
CA ALA A 149 5.49 -14.82 -3.16
C ALA A 149 4.90 -14.88 -1.74
N SER A 150 3.60 -14.62 -1.62
CA SER A 150 2.86 -14.78 -0.35
C SER A 150 2.95 -16.22 0.15
N HIS A 151 3.47 -16.43 1.36
CA HIS A 151 3.69 -17.75 1.95
C HIS A 151 3.20 -17.81 3.41
N VAL A 152 3.73 -18.74 4.21
CA VAL A 152 3.28 -19.03 5.58
C VAL A 152 3.33 -17.83 6.54
N ASN A 153 4.08 -16.77 6.21
CA ASN A 153 4.10 -15.54 7.00
C ASN A 153 2.99 -14.54 6.65
N ASP A 154 2.13 -14.84 5.67
CA ASP A 154 1.03 -13.97 5.25
C ASP A 154 -0.32 -14.40 5.87
N PRO A 155 -1.03 -13.51 6.58
CA PRO A 155 -2.40 -13.75 7.00
C PRO A 155 -3.35 -14.15 5.84
N GLY A 156 -3.16 -13.58 4.64
CA GLY A 156 -3.94 -13.91 3.44
C GLY A 156 -3.78 -15.37 3.00
N PHE A 157 -2.58 -15.94 3.15
CA PHE A 157 -2.30 -17.35 2.86
C PHE A 157 -3.14 -18.28 3.74
N TRP A 158 -3.21 -17.99 5.05
CA TRP A 158 -3.99 -18.79 6.01
C TRP A 158 -5.49 -18.63 5.82
N LEU A 159 -5.93 -17.41 5.49
CA LEU A 159 -7.32 -17.12 5.16
C LEU A 159 -7.77 -17.94 3.93
N PHE A 160 -6.99 -17.92 2.85
CA PHE A 160 -7.29 -18.68 1.63
C PHE A 160 -7.30 -20.19 1.90
N LYS A 161 -6.27 -20.71 2.60
CA LYS A 161 -6.24 -22.11 3.04
C LYS A 161 -7.50 -22.49 3.81
N GLY A 162 -7.94 -21.64 4.75
CA GLY A 162 -9.12 -21.86 5.59
C GLY A 162 -10.42 -21.87 4.79
N TYR A 163 -10.61 -20.92 3.87
CA TYR A 163 -11.81 -20.83 3.04
C TYR A 163 -12.01 -22.05 2.13
N PHE A 164 -10.92 -22.57 1.56
CA PHE A 164 -10.97 -23.69 0.61
C PHE A 164 -10.59 -25.04 1.23
N ASN A 165 -10.34 -25.07 2.54
CA ASN A 165 -9.91 -26.24 3.30
C ASN A 165 -8.72 -27.01 2.66
N LEU A 166 -7.78 -26.27 2.08
CA LEU A 166 -6.62 -26.82 1.39
C LEU A 166 -5.51 -27.25 2.36
N SER A 167 -4.62 -28.13 1.90
CA SER A 167 -3.35 -28.37 2.58
C SER A 167 -2.37 -27.19 2.38
N VAL A 168 -1.35 -27.11 3.24
CA VAL A 168 -0.28 -26.09 3.10
C VAL A 168 0.43 -26.22 1.74
N GLY A 169 0.71 -27.45 1.30
CA GLY A 169 1.37 -27.70 0.01
C GLY A 169 0.51 -27.27 -1.18
N GLU A 170 -0.80 -27.51 -1.15
CA GLU A 170 -1.72 -27.05 -2.20
C GLU A 170 -1.87 -25.53 -2.21
N THR A 171 -1.91 -24.92 -1.02
CA THR A 171 -1.97 -23.46 -0.89
C THR A 171 -0.70 -22.81 -1.45
N LEU A 172 0.48 -23.35 -1.17
CA LEU A 172 1.73 -22.88 -1.76
C LEU A 172 1.75 -23.01 -3.29
N ARG A 173 1.16 -24.07 -3.85
CA ARG A 173 1.12 -24.28 -5.30
C ARG A 173 0.09 -23.41 -6.02
N THR A 174 -0.95 -22.97 -5.33
CA THR A 174 -2.03 -22.18 -5.93
C THR A 174 -1.87 -20.71 -5.58
N TRP A 175 -2.00 -20.36 -4.30
CA TRP A 175 -1.97 -18.99 -3.78
C TRP A 175 -0.62 -18.29 -4.04
N THR A 176 0.48 -18.89 -3.59
CA THR A 176 1.82 -18.28 -3.74
C THR A 176 2.19 -18.11 -5.21
N VAL A 177 1.84 -19.08 -6.06
CA VAL A 177 2.09 -19.02 -7.50
C VAL A 177 1.24 -17.92 -8.15
N MET A 178 -0.06 -17.87 -7.84
CA MET A 178 -0.97 -16.83 -8.33
C MET A 178 -0.48 -15.43 -7.96
N GLU A 179 -0.12 -15.20 -6.70
CA GLU A 179 0.40 -13.93 -6.20
C GLU A 179 1.72 -13.53 -6.87
N THR A 180 2.59 -14.50 -7.09
CA THR A 180 3.84 -14.29 -7.83
C THR A 180 3.57 -13.91 -9.29
N LEU A 181 2.62 -14.57 -9.95
CA LEU A 181 2.21 -14.24 -11.31
C LEU A 181 1.63 -12.82 -11.38
N ILE A 182 0.75 -12.45 -10.46
CA ILE A 182 0.19 -11.08 -10.39
C ILE A 182 1.31 -10.05 -10.24
N SER A 183 2.27 -10.31 -9.34
CA SER A 183 3.40 -9.41 -9.12
C SER A 183 4.28 -9.22 -10.36
N VAL A 184 4.62 -10.32 -11.04
CA VAL A 184 5.46 -10.28 -12.25
C VAL A 184 4.71 -9.65 -13.42
N MET A 185 3.44 -10.01 -13.63
CA MET A 185 2.61 -9.39 -14.67
C MET A 185 2.38 -7.90 -14.40
N GLY A 186 2.22 -7.50 -13.15
CA GLY A 186 2.15 -6.10 -12.73
C GLY A 186 3.43 -5.34 -13.08
N LEU A 187 4.61 -5.92 -12.79
CA LEU A 187 5.89 -5.33 -13.20
C LEU A 187 6.00 -5.18 -14.72
N LEU A 188 5.68 -6.23 -15.47
CA LEU A 188 5.71 -6.19 -16.94
C LEU A 188 4.77 -5.11 -17.48
N GLY A 189 3.57 -4.98 -16.92
CA GLY A 189 2.62 -3.92 -17.26
C GLY A 189 3.18 -2.53 -16.97
N VAL A 190 3.83 -2.33 -15.82
CA VAL A 190 4.49 -1.05 -15.48
C VAL A 190 5.63 -0.72 -16.43
N LEU A 191 6.46 -1.71 -16.79
CA LEU A 191 7.55 -1.52 -17.75
C LEU A 191 7.03 -1.22 -19.16
N ALA A 192 5.95 -1.89 -19.59
CA ALA A 192 5.29 -1.62 -20.86
C ALA A 192 4.70 -0.20 -20.90
N LEU A 193 4.01 0.22 -19.82
CA LEU A 193 3.51 1.60 -19.70
C LEU A 193 4.64 2.63 -19.74
N ASN A 194 5.75 2.35 -19.06
CA ASN A 194 6.93 3.22 -19.10
C ASN A 194 7.46 3.37 -20.52
N ALA A 195 7.56 2.28 -21.30
CA ALA A 195 8.04 2.32 -22.68
C ALA A 195 7.08 3.02 -23.67
N VAL A 196 5.81 3.17 -23.32
CA VAL A 196 4.81 3.89 -24.15
C VAL A 196 4.75 5.37 -23.77
N LEU A 197 4.92 5.71 -22.50
CA LEU A 197 4.82 7.07 -21.98
C LEU A 197 6.14 7.87 -22.07
N HIS A 198 7.28 7.18 -22.16
CA HIS A 198 8.63 7.74 -22.19
C HIS A 198 9.45 7.06 -23.28
#